data_AF-A0A934I2P9-F1
#
_entry.id   AF-A0A934I2P9-F1
#
_cell.length_a   1.000
_cell.length_b   1.000
_cell.length_c   1.000
_cell.angle_alpha   90.00
_cell.angle_beta   90.00
_cell.angle_gamma   90.00
#
_symmetry.space_group_name_H-M   'P 1'
#
loop_
_entity.id
_entity.type
_entity.pdbx_description
1 polymer ?
#
loop_
_entity_poly.entity_id
_entity_poly.type
_entity_poly.pdbx_seq_one_letter_code
_entity_poly.pdbx_strand_id
1 'polypeptide(L)'
;MMNELKNLLLAGLGSAAYTYEKASKLIDDMVQKGKLTMDEGKELSEELKRNIKNKVEDVKPLTKDDLVSTLNQMNFATKDDLQNIKQRLDMLEEKVNTKS
;
A
#
# COMPACT_ATOMS: atom_id res chain seq x y z
N MET A 1 -13.51 6.46 -2.28
CA MET A 1 -12.71 6.40 -1.04
C MET A 1 -12.06 5.04 -0.77
N MET A 2 -12.76 3.99 -0.33
CA MET A 2 -12.12 2.68 -0.05
C MET A 2 -11.39 2.09 -1.28
N ASN A 3 -11.95 2.30 -2.47
CA ASN A 3 -11.35 1.87 -3.73
C ASN A 3 -10.09 2.67 -4.09
N GLU A 4 -10.01 3.97 -3.76
CA GLU A 4 -8.81 4.78 -4.03
C GLU A 4 -7.65 4.34 -3.12
N LEU A 5 -7.90 4.10 -1.83
CA LEU A 5 -6.87 3.60 -0.91
C LEU A 5 -6.36 2.22 -1.33
N LYS A 6 -7.27 1.32 -1.73
CA LYS A 6 -6.92 0.00 -2.27
C LYS A 6 -6.07 0.15 -3.53
N ASN A 7 -6.46 1.05 -4.44
CA ASN A 7 -5.70 1.30 -5.68
C ASN A 7 -4.33 1.91 -5.39
N LEU A 8 -4.20 2.79 -4.39
CA LEU A 8 -2.92 3.38 -3.98
C LEU A 8 -1.97 2.34 -3.37
N LEU A 9 -2.48 1.45 -2.50
CA LEU A 9 -1.71 0.33 -1.96
C LEU A 9 -1.27 -0.65 -3.06
N LEU A 10 -2.19 -1.02 -3.95
CA LEU A 10 -1.90 -1.88 -5.09
C LEU A 10 -0.90 -1.22 -6.05
N ALA A 11 -1.01 0.08 -6.28
CA ALA A 11 -0.06 0.84 -7.07
C ALA A 11 1.32 0.91 -6.39
N GLY A 12 1.37 1.08 -5.06
CA GLY A 12 2.62 1.10 -4.29
C GLY A 12 3.37 -0.24 -4.38
N LEU A 13 2.66 -1.35 -4.11
CA LEU A 13 3.21 -2.71 -4.23
C LEU A 13 3.58 -3.04 -5.69
N GLY A 14 2.71 -2.70 -6.64
CA GLY A 14 2.93 -2.94 -8.06
C GLY A 14 4.10 -2.15 -8.62
N SER A 15 4.26 -0.88 -8.22
CA SER A 15 5.37 -0.02 -8.65
C SER A 15 6.71 -0.50 -8.10
N ALA A 16 6.75 -0.96 -6.86
CA ALA A 16 7.95 -1.53 -6.25
C ALA A 16 8.38 -2.84 -6.96
N ALA A 17 7.43 -3.75 -7.18
CA ALA A 17 7.68 -5.00 -7.90
C ALA A 17 8.15 -4.74 -9.35
N TYR A 18 7.48 -3.84 -10.07
CA TYR A 18 7.86 -3.45 -11.43
C TYR A 18 9.26 -2.80 -11.49
N THR A 19 9.60 -1.97 -10.50
CA THR A 19 10.94 -1.36 -10.40
C THR A 19 12.01 -2.42 -10.19
N TYR A 20 11.76 -3.43 -9.36
CA TYR A 20 12.67 -4.56 -9.17
C TYR A 20 12.86 -5.37 -10.46
N GLU A 21 11.77 -5.73 -11.13
CA GLU A 21 11.83 -6.48 -12.39
C GLU A 21 12.60 -5.69 -13.46
N LYS A 22 12.36 -4.38 -13.55
CA LYS A 22 13.09 -3.50 -14.46
C LYS A 22 14.58 -3.43 -14.13
N ALA A 23 14.94 -3.33 -12.85
CA ALA A 23 16.33 -3.29 -12.41
C ALA A 23 17.06 -4.60 -12.71
N SER A 24 16.45 -5.77 -12.43
CA SER A 24 17.01 -7.08 -12.78
C SER A 24 17.23 -7.22 -14.29
N LYS A 25 16.25 -6.78 -15.08
CA LYS A 25 16.37 -6.82 -16.55
C LYS A 25 17.48 -5.92 -17.10
N LEU A 26 17.73 -4.77 -16.47
CA LEU A 26 18.86 -3.91 -16.85
C LEU A 26 20.22 -4.56 -16.55
N ILE A 27 20.32 -5.32 -15.46
CA ILE A 27 21.52 -6.10 -15.14
C ILE A 27 21.75 -7.16 -16.20
N ASP A 28 20.72 -7.93 -16.56
CA ASP A 28 20.79 -8.94 -17.63
C ASP A 28 21.17 -8.33 -18.98
N ASP A 29 20.59 -7.18 -19.35
CA ASP A 29 20.94 -6.46 -20.57
C ASP A 29 22.41 -6.01 -20.60
N MET A 30 22.98 -5.65 -19.44
CA MET A 30 24.39 -5.27 -19.33
C MET A 30 25.31 -6.49 -19.47
N VAL A 31 24.91 -7.66 -18.96
CA VAL A 31 25.62 -8.93 -19.18
C VAL A 31 25.59 -9.31 -20.65
N GLN A 32 24.42 -9.27 -21.29
CA GLN A 32 24.27 -9.59 -22.72
C GLN A 32 25.09 -8.66 -23.62
N LYS A 33 25.21 -7.39 -23.25
CA LYS A 33 26.03 -6.40 -23.97
C LYS A 33 27.53 -6.51 -23.66
N GLY A 34 27.94 -7.47 -22.83
CA GLY A 34 29.34 -7.65 -22.41
C GLY A 34 29.88 -6.53 -21.55
N LYS A 35 29.01 -5.68 -20.97
CA LYS A 35 29.40 -4.60 -20.05
C LYS A 35 29.60 -5.12 -18.62
N LEU A 36 29.03 -6.28 -18.32
CA LEU A 36 29.19 -7.03 -17.08
C LEU A 36 29.52 -8.48 -17.45
N THR A 37 30.35 -9.12 -16.65
CA THR A 37 30.53 -10.58 -16.76
C THR A 37 29.28 -11.31 -16.24
N MET A 38 29.11 -12.58 -16.61
CA MET A 38 27.99 -13.41 -16.14
C MET A 38 27.99 -13.54 -14.60
N ASP A 39 29.17 -13.61 -14.00
CA ASP A 39 29.33 -13.79 -12.56
C ASP A 39 28.99 -12.50 -11.80
N GLU A 40 29.48 -11.35 -12.27
CA GLU A 40 29.13 -10.04 -11.69
C GLU A 40 27.63 -9.72 -11.83
N GLY A 41 27.00 -10.10 -12.95
CA GLY A 41 25.56 -9.92 -13.14
C GLY A 41 24.72 -10.75 -12.18
N LYS A 42 25.13 -12.00 -11.92
CA LYS A 42 24.49 -12.86 -10.91
C LYS A 42 24.67 -12.31 -9.51
N GLU A 43 25.88 -11.90 -9.16
CA GLU A 43 26.19 -11.31 -7.86
C GLU A 43 25.34 -10.05 -7.62
N LEU A 44 25.30 -9.13 -8.58
CA LEU A 44 24.53 -7.89 -8.46
C LEU A 44 23.03 -8.13 -8.35
N SER A 45 22.50 -9.15 -9.05
CA SER A 45 21.08 -9.54 -8.97
C SER A 45 20.72 -10.11 -7.59
N GLU A 46 21.61 -10.93 -7.01
CA GLU A 46 21.46 -11.47 -5.65
C GLU A 46 21.60 -10.37 -4.59
N GLU A 47 22.54 -9.44 -4.76
CA GLU A 47 22.66 -8.28 -3.87
C GLU A 47 21.44 -7.38 -3.92
N LEU A 48 20.89 -7.11 -5.12
CA LEU A 48 19.67 -6.34 -5.27
C LEU A 48 18.50 -6.99 -4.53
N LYS A 49 18.35 -8.31 -4.68
CA LYS A 49 17.32 -9.09 -3.98
C LYS A 49 17.51 -9.06 -2.47
N ARG A 50 18.75 -9.25 -1.99
CA ARG A 50 19.11 -9.18 -0.57
C ARG A 50 18.82 -7.80 0.01
N ASN A 51 19.21 -6.73 -0.68
CA ASN A 51 19.01 -5.36 -0.24
C ASN A 51 17.53 -5.00 -0.14
N ILE A 52 16.70 -5.46 -1.08
CA ILE A 52 15.24 -5.26 -1.01
C ILE A 52 14.65 -6.05 0.16
N LYS A 53 15.03 -7.32 0.33
CA LYS A 53 14.53 -8.14 1.43
C LYS A 53 14.87 -7.53 2.79
N ASN A 54 16.11 -7.11 3.00
CA ASN A 54 16.53 -6.45 4.23
C ASN A 54 15.75 -5.15 4.49
N LYS A 55 15.57 -4.31 3.46
CA LYS A 55 14.76 -3.09 3.58
C LYS A 55 13.29 -3.38 3.90
N VAL A 56 12.73 -4.48 3.40
CA VAL A 56 11.35 -4.88 3.71
C VAL A 56 11.24 -5.43 5.13
N GLU A 57 12.26 -6.13 5.64
CA GLU A 57 12.31 -6.60 7.03
C GLU A 57 12.48 -5.45 8.03
N ASP A 58 13.22 -4.39 7.67
CA ASP A 58 13.37 -3.17 8.49
C ASP A 58 12.10 -2.29 8.51
N VAL A 59 11.21 -2.46 7.52
CA VAL A 59 9.92 -1.77 7.49
C VAL A 59 8.94 -2.56 8.36
N LYS A 60 8.48 -1.94 9.46
CA LYS A 60 7.41 -2.51 10.28
C LYS A 60 6.26 -2.97 9.38
N PRO A 61 5.80 -4.23 9.48
CA PRO A 61 4.67 -4.70 8.69
C PRO A 61 3.48 -3.80 8.98
N LEU A 62 2.94 -3.19 7.92
CA LEU A 62 1.83 -2.26 8.02
C LEU A 62 0.63 -3.01 8.61
N THR A 63 0.29 -2.75 9.88
CA THR A 63 -0.82 -3.44 10.53
C THR A 63 -2.14 -2.75 10.22
N LYS A 64 -3.26 -3.47 10.42
CA LYS A 64 -4.59 -2.87 10.32
C LYS A 64 -4.75 -1.71 11.30
N ASP A 65 -4.17 -1.82 12.49
CA ASP A 65 -4.26 -0.79 13.53
C ASP A 65 -3.45 0.47 13.17
N ASP A 66 -2.29 0.32 12.54
CA ASP A 66 -1.50 1.45 12.01
C ASP A 66 -2.28 2.21 10.92
N LEU A 67 -2.97 1.46 10.05
CA LEU A 67 -3.83 2.05 9.01
C LEU A 67 -5.03 2.79 9.60
N VAL A 68 -5.73 2.17 10.55
CA VAL A 68 -6.91 2.76 11.20
C VAL A 68 -6.52 4.00 12.01
N SER A 69 -5.42 3.94 12.75
CA SER A 69 -4.94 5.10 13.51
C SER A 69 -4.54 6.27 12.61
N THR A 70 -3.89 5.99 11.47
CA THR A 70 -3.53 7.02 10.48
C THR A 70 -4.77 7.65 9.85
N LEU A 71 -5.77 6.84 9.49
CA LEU A 71 -7.04 7.34 8.95
C LEU A 71 -7.81 8.21 9.96
N ASN A 72 -7.80 7.81 11.24
CA ASN A 72 -8.39 8.59 12.33
C ASN A 72 -7.65 9.91 12.57
N GLN A 73 -6.31 9.92 12.49
CA GLN A 73 -5.51 11.14 12.58
C GLN A 73 -5.79 12.12 11.43
N MET A 74 -6.10 11.59 10.25
CA MET A 74 -6.52 12.38 9.09
C MET A 74 -7.99 12.82 9.13
N ASN A 75 -8.68 12.60 10.26
CA ASN A 75 -10.06 13.00 10.51
C ASN A 75 -11.07 12.46 9.47
N PHE A 76 -10.76 11.30 8.86
CA PHE A 76 -11.69 10.62 7.96
C PHE A 76 -12.77 9.91 8.76
N ALA A 77 -14.04 10.13 8.39
CA ALA A 77 -15.16 9.38 8.95
C ALA A 77 -15.12 7.91 8.48
N THR A 78 -15.22 6.97 9.42
CA THR A 78 -15.32 5.55 9.10
C THR A 78 -16.72 5.17 8.65
N LYS A 79 -16.87 3.96 8.09
CA LYS A 79 -18.18 3.44 7.69
C LYS A 79 -19.12 3.31 8.91
N ASP A 80 -18.58 2.95 10.07
CA ASP A 80 -19.35 2.82 11.31
C ASP A 80 -19.82 4.19 11.82
N ASP A 81 -19.00 5.23 11.68
CA ASP A 81 -19.40 6.61 12.02
C ASP A 81 -20.59 7.07 11.18
N LEU A 82 -20.55 6.82 9.87
CA LEU A 82 -21.65 7.12 8.94
C LEU A 82 -22.92 6.35 9.30
N GLN A 83 -22.81 5.09 9.67
CA GLN A 83 -23.96 4.27 10.06
C GLN A 83 -24.58 4.74 11.37
N ASN A 84 -23.76 5.09 12.36
CA ASN A 84 -24.23 5.70 13.62
C ASN A 84 -24.92 7.03 13.39
N ILE A 85 -24.35 7.90 12.54
CA ILE A 85 -24.98 9.18 12.17
C ILE A 85 -26.33 8.94 11.49
N LYS A 86 -26.39 7.97 10.55
CA LYS A 86 -27.63 7.62 9.87
C LYS A 86 -28.71 7.11 10.82
N GLN A 87 -28.37 6.18 11.72
CA GLN A 87 -29.32 5.70 12.74
C GLN A 87 -29.82 6.84 13.64
N ARG A 88 -28.91 7.74 14.06
CA ARG A 88 -29.31 8.90 14.87
C ARG A 88 -30.21 9.86 14.09
N LEU A 89 -29.96 10.04 12.80
CA LEU A 89 -30.79 10.85 11.92
C LEU A 89 -32.19 10.22 11.77
N ASP A 90 -32.27 8.93 11.47
CA ASP A 90 -33.53 8.19 11.34
C ASP A 90 -34.37 8.30 12.63
N MET A 91 -33.73 8.15 13.81
CA MET A 91 -34.39 8.31 15.11
C MET A 91 -34.87 9.74 15.38
N LEU A 92 -34.13 10.75 14.90
CA LEU A 92 -34.51 12.16 15.04
C LEU A 92 -35.68 12.49 14.11
N GLU A 93 -35.66 12.00 12.87
CA GLU A 93 -36.75 12.17 11.90
C GLU A 93 -38.05 11.54 12.41
N GLU A 94 -38.01 10.34 13.00
CA GLU A 94 -39.18 9.72 13.64
C GLU A 94 -39.72 10.57 14.80
N LYS A 95 -38.84 11.09 15.67
CA LYS A 95 -39.25 11.93 16.81
C LYS A 95 -39.81 13.29 16.38
N VAL A 96 -39.36 13.83 15.26
CA VAL A 96 -39.88 15.09 14.69
C VAL A 96 -41.24 14.83 14.04
N ASN A 97 -41.41 13.75 13.28
CA ASN A 97 -42.68 13.42 12.62
C ASN A 97 -43.78 13.01 13.59
N THR A 98 -43.45 12.40 14.74
CA THR A 98 -44.43 12.01 15.77
C THR A 98 -44.92 13.19 16.63
N LYS A 99 -44.33 14.39 16.48
CA LYS A 99 -44.68 15.61 17.23
C LYS A 99 -45.56 16.61 16.44
N SER A 100 -45.94 16.29 15.20
CA SER A 100 -46.97 17.01 14.42
C SER A 100 -48.27 16.23 14.39
#